data_AF-A0A3M2AGU9-F1
#
_entry.id   AF-A0A3M2AGU9-F1
#
_cell.length_a   1.000
_cell.length_b   1.000
_cell.length_c   1.000
_cell.angle_alpha   90.00
_cell.angle_beta   90.00
_cell.angle_gamma   90.00
#
_symmetry.space_group_name_H-M   'P 1'
#
loop_
_entity.id
_entity.type
_entity.pdbx_description
1 polymer ?
#
loop_
_entity_poly.entity_id
_entity_poly.type
_entity_poly.pdbx_seq_one_letter_code
_entity_poly.pdbx_strand_id
1 'polypeptide(L)'
;MLSAFLLALAPQFGLDPVRVSAEAVPDRAAPGATVELHVRPELEPGWHLYHPDIDPMNGIPVAVAAPEGWRPAGPLRSGLPPVPHYLDLGGEKVEYLWLAPGDELILPLVVPAGPPGEIEASAEFSYQVCDDSSCLPPDAKPAVFRFTRLAAGGGAAADSSAEEAAASAAAGAAPEPEEVEPPGGDRGLLAFLLLAVAGGLFALVMPCTYPMIPITISFFTKQAEARQGRVLPLSLAYGAGIVLIFVLIGVVVGPVILVFATHPVTNLVIGALFLFFALVLFGFLTLEPPQFLMRAASRASTTGGLLGVFLMGATLVVTSFTCTAPFVGSLLSFGAAGGDLLRVALGMAVFGLTMAVPFVLLSLVPGRIQAMPRSGEWMNTLKVTLGFVEVAAAMKFLSNTDIVWGWGILPRERFLLLWAVIFLAAALYLAGVLPWKGGRPERVGRRRALSGILLALFAAYCLHGWTGARLDNVMTAIVPNYSFRRDGGERAVARHEIVVDDYQAALASARAQGRKVLVNFTGYT
;
A
#
# COMPACT_ATOMS: atom_id res chain seq x y z
N MET A 1 -23.95 21.64 -4.06
CA MET A 1 -22.82 21.42 -5.00
C MET A 1 -21.84 20.33 -4.52
N LEU A 2 -21.69 20.05 -3.21
CA LEU A 2 -20.87 18.91 -2.73
C LEU A 2 -21.52 17.51 -2.88
N SER A 3 -22.85 17.40 -2.92
CA SER A 3 -23.53 16.09 -3.05
C SER A 3 -23.47 15.49 -4.46
N ALA A 4 -23.24 16.30 -5.49
CA ALA A 4 -23.13 15.82 -6.87
C ALA A 4 -21.74 15.22 -7.18
N PHE A 5 -20.71 15.60 -6.42
CA PHE A 5 -19.35 15.10 -6.61
C PHE A 5 -19.12 13.74 -5.91
N LEU A 6 -19.87 13.46 -4.84
CA LEU A 6 -19.82 12.19 -4.11
C LEU A 6 -20.65 11.06 -4.77
N LEU A 7 -21.60 11.39 -5.64
CA LEU A 7 -22.36 10.39 -6.41
C LEU A 7 -21.69 9.99 -7.74
N ALA A 8 -20.59 10.65 -8.12
CA ALA A 8 -19.84 10.33 -9.33
C ALA A 8 -18.70 9.33 -9.10
N LEU A 9 -18.53 8.82 -7.87
CA LEU A 9 -17.39 7.99 -7.45
C LEU A 9 -17.77 6.55 -7.02
N ALA A 10 -18.86 6.00 -7.54
CA ALA A 10 -19.10 4.56 -7.50
C ALA A 10 -19.94 4.13 -8.73
N PRO A 11 -19.59 3.08 -9.51
CA PRO A 11 -18.41 2.20 -9.47
C PRO A 11 -17.54 2.31 -10.74
N GLN A 12 -16.22 2.41 -10.59
CA GLN A 12 -15.24 2.08 -11.65
C GLN A 12 -14.26 0.98 -11.19
N PHE A 13 -14.48 0.37 -10.02
CA PHE A 13 -13.56 -0.64 -9.49
C PHE A 13 -14.02 -2.05 -9.82
N GLY A 14 -13.37 -2.58 -10.86
CA GLY A 14 -13.48 -3.95 -11.34
C GLY A 14 -13.20 -3.97 -12.84
N LEU A 15 -11.96 -3.69 -13.26
CA LEU A 15 -11.53 -4.07 -14.61
C LEU A 15 -11.61 -5.59 -14.65
N ASP A 16 -12.58 -6.09 -15.41
CA ASP A 16 -12.79 -7.52 -15.60
C ASP A 16 -12.65 -7.88 -17.10
N PRO A 17 -11.42 -7.82 -17.65
CA PRO A 17 -11.19 -7.91 -19.10
C PRO A 17 -11.30 -9.34 -19.64
N VAL A 18 -11.56 -10.35 -18.80
CA VAL A 18 -11.57 -11.76 -19.18
C VAL A 18 -12.95 -12.38 -18.98
N ARG A 19 -13.61 -12.83 -20.04
CA ARG A 19 -14.84 -13.64 -19.94
C ARG A 19 -14.49 -15.10 -20.18
N VAL A 20 -15.09 -16.00 -19.43
CA VAL A 20 -14.80 -17.44 -19.52
C VAL A 20 -16.09 -18.17 -19.87
N SER A 21 -16.02 -19.01 -20.89
CA SER A 21 -17.10 -19.96 -21.22
C SER A 21 -16.54 -21.38 -21.21
N ALA A 22 -17.40 -22.35 -20.90
CA ALA A 22 -16.98 -23.75 -20.83
C ALA A 22 -18.03 -24.70 -21.38
N GLU A 23 -17.56 -25.75 -22.04
CA GLU A 23 -18.40 -26.77 -22.66
C GLU A 23 -17.76 -28.15 -22.50
N ALA A 24 -18.56 -29.15 -22.16
CA ALA A 24 -18.10 -30.54 -22.10
C ALA A 24 -18.40 -31.25 -23.42
N VAL A 25 -17.39 -31.91 -23.97
CA VAL A 25 -17.45 -32.66 -25.23
C VAL A 25 -17.03 -34.11 -24.98
N PRO A 26 -17.92 -35.10 -25.16
CA PRO A 26 -19.35 -34.98 -25.45
C PRO A 26 -20.16 -34.40 -24.27
N ASP A 27 -21.30 -33.80 -24.58
CA ASP A 27 -22.26 -33.21 -23.61
C ASP A 27 -22.95 -34.24 -22.70
N ARG A 28 -22.76 -35.54 -23.00
CA ARG A 28 -23.35 -36.68 -22.31
C ARG A 28 -22.43 -37.90 -22.33
N ALA A 29 -22.29 -38.57 -21.19
CA ALA A 29 -21.59 -39.87 -21.11
C ALA A 29 -21.97 -40.66 -19.86
N ALA A 30 -21.60 -41.95 -19.84
CA ALA A 30 -21.80 -42.83 -18.69
C ALA A 30 -20.74 -42.56 -17.59
N PRO A 31 -21.02 -42.88 -16.31
CA PRO A 31 -20.04 -42.80 -15.24
C PRO A 31 -18.76 -43.58 -15.57
N GLY A 32 -17.61 -42.98 -15.27
CA GLY A 32 -16.29 -43.56 -15.56
C GLY A 32 -15.80 -43.36 -16.99
N ALA A 33 -16.61 -42.83 -17.90
CA ALA A 33 -16.14 -42.40 -19.21
C ALA A 33 -15.30 -41.11 -19.09
N THR A 34 -14.34 -40.93 -20.00
CA THR A 34 -13.57 -39.70 -20.14
C THR A 34 -14.28 -38.74 -21.10
N VAL A 35 -14.41 -37.47 -20.71
CA VAL A 35 -14.95 -36.38 -21.52
C VAL A 35 -13.97 -35.22 -21.50
N GLU A 36 -13.95 -34.41 -22.55
CA GLU A 36 -13.07 -33.25 -22.66
C GLU A 36 -13.83 -32.00 -22.23
N LEU A 37 -13.30 -31.28 -21.24
CA LEU A 37 -13.80 -29.96 -20.88
C LEU A 37 -13.03 -28.91 -21.68
N HIS A 38 -13.73 -28.21 -22.56
CA HIS A 38 -13.21 -27.09 -23.34
C HIS A 38 -13.51 -25.79 -22.59
N VAL A 39 -12.48 -25.06 -22.17
CA VAL A 39 -12.58 -23.75 -21.51
C VAL A 39 -12.05 -22.69 -22.47
N ARG A 40 -12.90 -21.71 -22.81
CA ARG A 40 -12.59 -20.62 -23.74
C ARG A 40 -12.52 -19.28 -22.99
N PRO A 41 -11.31 -18.72 -22.80
CA PRO A 41 -11.16 -17.34 -22.33
C PRO A 41 -11.29 -16.34 -23.50
N GLU A 42 -12.18 -15.37 -23.36
CA GLU A 42 -12.31 -14.20 -24.23
C GLU A 42 -11.70 -12.98 -23.54
N LEU A 43 -10.78 -12.30 -24.22
CA LEU A 43 -10.08 -11.12 -23.68
C LEU A 43 -10.48 -9.85 -24.41
N GLU A 44 -10.55 -8.74 -23.67
CA GLU A 44 -10.62 -7.40 -24.27
C GLU A 44 -9.33 -7.04 -25.01
N PRO A 45 -9.39 -6.19 -26.07
CA PRO A 45 -8.21 -5.82 -26.84
C PRO A 45 -7.12 -5.16 -25.98
N GLY A 46 -5.87 -5.58 -26.17
CA GLY A 46 -4.71 -5.05 -25.44
C GLY A 46 -4.25 -5.91 -24.25
N TRP A 47 -5.03 -6.93 -23.88
CA TRP A 47 -4.69 -7.88 -22.82
C TRP A 47 -4.24 -9.23 -23.37
N HIS A 48 -3.36 -9.90 -22.63
CA HIS A 48 -2.86 -11.24 -22.92
C HIS A 48 -2.87 -12.12 -21.66
N LEU A 49 -2.96 -13.43 -21.86
CA LEU A 49 -2.78 -14.46 -20.83
C LEU A 49 -1.49 -15.23 -21.12
N TYR A 50 -0.90 -15.82 -20.09
CA TYR A 50 0.24 -16.71 -20.28
C TYR A 50 -0.21 -18.14 -20.59
N HIS A 51 0.47 -18.76 -21.54
CA HIS A 51 0.23 -20.14 -21.96
C HIS A 51 0.55 -21.14 -20.83
N PRO A 52 -0.15 -22.30 -20.74
CA PRO A 52 0.11 -23.31 -19.71
C PRO A 52 1.58 -23.77 -19.61
N ASP A 53 2.30 -23.74 -20.72
CA ASP A 53 3.70 -24.20 -20.82
C ASP A 53 4.76 -23.11 -20.57
N ILE A 54 4.35 -21.89 -20.16
CA ILE A 54 5.33 -20.83 -19.82
C ILE A 54 6.22 -21.28 -18.64
N ASP A 55 7.48 -20.85 -18.64
CA ASP A 55 8.32 -20.97 -17.45
C ASP A 55 7.67 -20.19 -16.29
N PRO A 56 7.33 -20.83 -15.16
CA PRO A 56 6.70 -20.15 -14.01
C PRO A 56 7.55 -19.02 -13.41
N MET A 57 8.85 -18.96 -13.73
CA MET A 57 9.72 -17.84 -13.36
C MET A 57 9.45 -16.57 -14.18
N ASN A 58 8.87 -16.71 -15.37
CA ASN A 58 8.62 -15.61 -16.32
C ASN A 58 7.16 -15.15 -16.31
N GLY A 59 6.20 -15.96 -15.85
CA GLY A 59 4.79 -15.55 -15.75
C GLY A 59 3.92 -16.61 -15.10
N ILE A 60 2.70 -16.23 -14.71
CA ILE A 60 1.74 -17.16 -14.09
C ILE A 60 0.87 -17.81 -15.19
N PRO A 61 1.02 -19.11 -15.47
CA PRO A 61 0.25 -19.78 -16.51
C PRO A 61 -1.25 -19.81 -16.18
N VAL A 62 -2.07 -19.85 -17.23
CA VAL A 62 -3.47 -20.26 -17.08
C VAL A 62 -3.56 -21.71 -16.61
N ALA A 63 -4.48 -21.99 -15.69
CA ALA A 63 -4.76 -23.33 -15.21
C ALA A 63 -6.27 -23.56 -15.03
N VAL A 64 -6.69 -24.81 -15.17
CA VAL A 64 -8.07 -25.25 -14.99
C VAL A 64 -8.08 -26.38 -13.96
N ALA A 65 -8.76 -26.17 -12.84
CA ALA A 65 -8.97 -27.19 -11.83
C ALA A 65 -10.27 -27.96 -12.09
N ALA A 66 -10.23 -29.27 -11.89
CA ALA A 66 -11.40 -30.13 -12.04
C ALA A 66 -12.49 -29.78 -11.01
N PRO A 67 -13.78 -29.81 -11.41
CA PRO A 67 -14.90 -29.60 -10.49
C PRO A 67 -14.99 -30.67 -9.40
N GLU A 68 -15.64 -30.35 -8.29
CA GLU A 68 -15.85 -31.31 -7.19
C GLU A 68 -16.49 -32.63 -7.68
N GLY A 69 -15.88 -33.76 -7.31
CA GLY A 69 -16.32 -35.09 -7.70
C GLY A 69 -15.82 -35.57 -9.07
N TRP A 70 -15.36 -34.67 -9.93
CA TRP A 70 -14.72 -35.03 -11.21
C TRP A 70 -13.22 -35.26 -11.00
N ARG A 71 -12.63 -36.16 -11.80
CA ARG A 71 -11.20 -36.46 -11.73
C ARG A 71 -10.53 -36.15 -13.06
N PRO A 72 -9.38 -35.45 -13.10
CA PRO A 72 -8.65 -35.27 -14.34
C PRO A 72 -8.09 -36.61 -14.83
N ALA A 73 -8.26 -36.88 -16.13
CA ALA A 73 -7.75 -38.07 -16.81
C ALA A 73 -6.39 -37.81 -17.51
N GLY A 74 -5.89 -36.57 -17.45
CA GLY A 74 -4.65 -36.14 -18.10
C GLY A 74 -4.34 -34.67 -17.81
N PRO A 75 -3.19 -34.15 -18.30
CA PRO A 75 -2.81 -32.76 -18.13
C PRO A 75 -3.69 -31.82 -18.96
N LEU A 76 -3.75 -30.56 -18.55
CA LEU A 76 -4.35 -29.48 -19.34
C LEU A 76 -3.56 -29.28 -20.64
N ARG A 77 -4.26 -29.04 -21.75
CA ARG A 77 -3.65 -28.78 -23.06
C ARG A 77 -4.26 -27.52 -23.69
N SER A 78 -3.47 -26.79 -24.45
CA SER A 78 -3.99 -25.77 -25.38
C SER A 78 -4.36 -26.40 -26.72
N GLY A 79 -5.41 -25.85 -27.35
CA GLY A 79 -5.83 -26.23 -28.70
C GLY A 79 -4.97 -25.59 -29.80
N LEU A 80 -4.37 -24.43 -29.52
CA LEU A 80 -3.48 -23.68 -30.40
C LEU A 80 -2.05 -23.63 -29.84
N PRO A 81 -1.02 -23.51 -30.70
CA PRO A 81 0.34 -23.30 -30.23
C PRO A 81 0.50 -21.93 -29.55
N PRO A 82 1.41 -21.81 -28.56
CA PRO A 82 1.70 -20.53 -27.90
C PRO A 82 2.24 -19.48 -28.87
N VAL A 83 2.00 -18.20 -28.56
CA VAL A 83 2.57 -17.06 -29.27
C VAL A 83 3.82 -16.58 -28.52
N PRO A 84 5.04 -16.77 -29.04
CA PRO A 84 6.26 -16.38 -28.35
C PRO A 84 6.49 -14.86 -28.41
N HIS A 85 6.84 -14.27 -27.27
CA HIS A 85 7.22 -12.88 -27.12
C HIS A 85 8.58 -12.78 -26.41
N TYR A 86 9.42 -11.82 -26.82
CA TYR A 86 10.76 -11.65 -26.28
C TYR A 86 10.94 -10.28 -25.66
N LEU A 87 11.40 -10.22 -24.42
CA LEU A 87 11.80 -9.00 -23.73
C LEU A 87 13.33 -8.95 -23.62
N ASP A 88 13.93 -7.84 -24.03
CA ASP A 88 15.37 -7.61 -23.89
C ASP A 88 15.64 -6.85 -22.58
N LEU A 89 16.23 -7.54 -21.61
CA LEU A 89 16.60 -6.99 -20.31
C LEU A 89 18.12 -6.77 -20.27
N GLY A 90 18.58 -5.74 -20.98
CA GLY A 90 19.99 -5.34 -20.95
C GLY A 90 20.95 -6.33 -21.60
N GLY A 91 20.52 -7.00 -22.68
CA GLY A 91 21.31 -7.94 -23.46
C GLY A 91 20.94 -9.42 -23.26
N GLU A 92 20.08 -9.72 -22.29
CA GLU A 92 19.52 -11.05 -22.05
C GLU A 92 18.07 -11.10 -22.57
N LYS A 93 17.78 -12.03 -23.48
CA LYS A 93 16.45 -12.20 -24.07
C LYS A 93 15.64 -13.18 -23.24
N VAL A 94 14.59 -12.68 -22.58
CA VAL A 94 13.62 -13.51 -21.85
C VAL A 94 12.44 -13.82 -22.75
N GLU A 95 12.08 -15.10 -22.86
CA GLU A 95 10.94 -15.58 -23.63
C GLU A 95 9.69 -15.70 -22.75
N TYR A 96 8.60 -15.13 -23.24
CA TYR A 96 7.25 -15.21 -22.69
C TYR A 96 6.37 -15.95 -23.69
N LEU A 97 5.56 -16.90 -23.21
CA LEU A 97 4.61 -17.63 -24.04
C LEU A 97 3.21 -17.10 -23.76
N TRP A 98 2.63 -16.39 -24.72
CA TRP A 98 1.26 -15.88 -24.63
C TRP A 98 0.28 -16.92 -25.16
N LEU A 99 -0.89 -16.98 -24.54
CA LEU A 99 -2.03 -17.77 -25.03
C LEU A 99 -2.55 -17.15 -26.33
N ALA A 100 -2.75 -17.95 -27.37
CA ALA A 100 -3.22 -17.44 -28.64
C ALA A 100 -4.66 -16.88 -28.52
N PRO A 101 -4.99 -15.76 -29.20
CA PRO A 101 -6.36 -15.25 -29.21
C PRO A 101 -7.34 -16.30 -29.75
N GLY A 102 -8.37 -16.63 -28.96
CA GLY A 102 -9.38 -17.64 -29.32
C GLY A 102 -8.94 -19.09 -29.08
N ASP A 103 -7.87 -19.32 -28.34
CA ASP A 103 -7.46 -20.66 -27.92
C ASP A 103 -8.48 -21.33 -26.99
N GLU A 104 -8.54 -22.65 -27.03
CA GLU A 104 -9.39 -23.47 -26.18
C GLU A 104 -8.51 -24.34 -25.28
N LEU A 105 -8.71 -24.21 -23.97
CA LEU A 105 -8.02 -25.03 -22.97
C LEU A 105 -8.81 -26.32 -22.77
N ILE A 106 -8.17 -27.45 -23.03
CA ILE A 106 -8.79 -28.78 -23.02
C ILE A 106 -8.31 -29.55 -21.79
N LEU A 107 -9.22 -29.83 -20.87
CA LEU A 107 -8.98 -30.66 -19.69
C LEU A 107 -9.77 -31.96 -19.79
N PRO A 108 -9.12 -33.13 -19.96
CA PRO A 108 -9.83 -34.41 -19.97
C PRO A 108 -10.26 -34.78 -18.54
N LEU A 109 -11.54 -35.08 -18.35
CA LEU A 109 -12.19 -35.38 -17.07
C LEU A 109 -12.91 -36.74 -17.08
N VAL A 110 -12.87 -37.46 -15.97
CA VAL A 110 -13.64 -38.69 -15.75
C VAL A 110 -14.98 -38.36 -15.10
N VAL A 111 -16.06 -38.86 -15.69
CA VAL A 111 -17.43 -38.61 -15.23
C VAL A 111 -17.69 -39.28 -13.86
N PRO A 112 -18.16 -38.54 -12.84
CA PRO A 112 -18.46 -39.10 -11.52
C PRO A 112 -19.65 -40.07 -11.51
N ALA A 113 -19.60 -41.04 -10.60
CA ALA A 113 -20.73 -41.91 -10.28
C ALA A 113 -21.90 -41.13 -9.66
N GLY A 114 -23.14 -41.50 -9.99
CA GLY A 114 -24.35 -40.91 -9.42
C GLY A 114 -25.60 -41.20 -10.27
N PRO A 115 -26.78 -40.70 -9.87
CA PRO A 115 -28.02 -40.90 -10.60
C PRO A 115 -27.97 -40.25 -12.00
N PRO A 116 -28.61 -40.86 -13.01
CA PRO A 116 -28.70 -40.27 -14.35
C PRO A 116 -29.53 -38.98 -14.30
N GLY A 117 -29.11 -37.98 -15.09
CA GLY A 117 -29.74 -36.66 -15.11
C GLY A 117 -28.78 -35.55 -15.55
N GLU A 118 -29.31 -34.35 -15.72
CA GLU A 118 -28.52 -33.15 -15.98
C GLU A 118 -27.77 -32.70 -14.73
N ILE A 119 -26.51 -32.33 -14.92
CA ILE A 119 -25.59 -31.88 -13.89
C ILE A 119 -25.02 -30.55 -14.35
N GLU A 120 -25.10 -29.55 -13.48
CA GLU A 120 -24.38 -28.30 -13.63
C GLU A 120 -23.11 -28.39 -12.77
N ALA A 121 -21.94 -28.27 -13.41
CA ALA A 121 -20.65 -28.34 -12.75
C ALA A 121 -19.83 -27.08 -13.06
N SER A 122 -18.96 -26.69 -12.13
CA SER A 122 -18.13 -25.50 -12.26
C SER A 122 -16.67 -25.88 -12.05
N ALA A 123 -15.89 -25.82 -13.12
CA ALA A 123 -14.42 -25.90 -13.03
C ALA A 123 -13.86 -24.54 -12.59
N GLU A 124 -12.69 -24.51 -11.96
CA GLU A 124 -12.04 -23.26 -11.55
C GLU A 124 -10.98 -22.91 -12.59
N PHE A 125 -11.15 -21.79 -13.30
CA PHE A 125 -10.17 -21.26 -14.24
C PHE A 125 -9.34 -20.17 -13.54
N SER A 126 -8.10 -20.47 -13.21
CA SER A 126 -7.16 -19.54 -12.60
C SER A 126 -6.23 -18.94 -13.65
N TYR A 127 -6.04 -17.63 -13.62
CA TYR A 127 -5.25 -16.91 -14.62
C TYR A 127 -4.61 -15.66 -14.04
N GLN A 128 -3.57 -15.19 -14.72
CA GLN A 128 -3.07 -13.82 -14.59
C GLN A 128 -3.18 -13.16 -15.96
N VAL A 129 -3.77 -11.97 -16.00
CA VAL A 129 -3.95 -11.19 -17.22
C VAL A 129 -3.04 -9.98 -17.19
N CYS A 130 -2.32 -9.75 -18.29
CA CYS A 130 -1.33 -8.69 -18.40
C CYS A 130 -1.57 -7.88 -19.68
N ASP A 131 -1.20 -6.61 -19.64
CA ASP A 131 -1.01 -5.77 -20.81
C ASP A 131 0.49 -5.53 -21.04
N ASP A 132 0.87 -4.69 -22.01
CA ASP A 132 2.28 -4.41 -22.31
C ASP A 132 3.03 -3.69 -21.18
N SER A 133 2.34 -3.23 -20.12
CA SER A 133 2.86 -2.37 -19.06
C SER A 133 2.72 -2.93 -17.65
N SER A 134 1.67 -3.73 -17.40
CA SER A 134 1.30 -4.19 -16.06
C SER A 134 0.56 -5.53 -16.12
N CYS A 135 0.54 -6.23 -14.99
CA CYS A 135 -0.23 -7.45 -14.80
C CYS A 135 -1.24 -7.25 -13.68
N LEU A 136 -2.50 -7.62 -13.90
CA LEU A 136 -3.48 -7.67 -12.84
C LEU A 136 -3.14 -8.81 -11.85
N PRO A 137 -3.55 -8.70 -10.58
CA PRO A 137 -3.44 -9.80 -9.62
C PRO A 137 -4.06 -11.09 -10.18
N PRO A 138 -3.48 -12.27 -9.87
CA PRO A 138 -4.07 -13.54 -10.27
C PRO A 138 -5.49 -13.67 -9.74
N ASP A 139 -6.40 -14.07 -10.60
CA ASP A 139 -7.81 -14.26 -10.28
C ASP A 139 -8.28 -15.65 -10.71
N ALA A 140 -9.40 -16.09 -10.15
CA ALA A 140 -10.00 -17.38 -10.46
C ALA A 140 -11.48 -17.22 -10.76
N LYS A 141 -11.91 -17.77 -11.89
CA LYS A 141 -13.29 -17.69 -12.36
C LYS A 141 -13.95 -19.05 -12.49
N PRO A 142 -15.25 -19.16 -12.16
CA PRO A 142 -16.02 -20.37 -12.40
C PRO A 142 -16.25 -20.55 -13.90
N ALA A 143 -15.73 -21.64 -14.46
CA ALA A 143 -16.02 -22.16 -15.78
C ALA A 143 -17.20 -23.14 -15.68
N VAL A 144 -18.42 -22.59 -15.76
CA VAL A 144 -19.67 -23.36 -15.60
C VAL A 144 -20.05 -24.07 -16.90
N PHE A 145 -20.35 -25.36 -16.81
CA PHE A 145 -20.82 -26.16 -17.94
C PHE A 145 -21.96 -27.09 -17.51
N ARG A 146 -22.81 -27.45 -18.49
CA ARG A 146 -23.90 -28.42 -18.31
C ARG A 146 -23.50 -29.75 -18.93
N PHE A 147 -23.80 -30.84 -18.24
CA PHE A 147 -23.47 -32.19 -18.66
C PHE A 147 -24.59 -33.17 -18.31
N THR A 148 -24.89 -34.11 -19.20
CA THR A 148 -25.92 -35.13 -18.98
C THR A 148 -25.29 -36.49 -18.64
N ARG A 149 -25.48 -36.96 -17.41
CA ARG A 149 -25.02 -38.30 -17.01
C ARG A 149 -25.99 -39.37 -17.50
N LEU A 150 -25.47 -40.33 -18.27
CA LEU A 150 -26.23 -41.49 -18.76
C LEU A 150 -26.28 -42.62 -17.71
N ALA A 151 -27.25 -43.53 -17.83
CA ALA A 151 -27.33 -44.71 -16.99
C ALA A 151 -26.13 -45.66 -17.24
N ALA A 152 -25.59 -46.27 -16.19
CA ALA A 152 -24.44 -47.17 -16.30
C ALA A 152 -24.81 -48.45 -17.08
N GLY A 153 -24.25 -48.61 -18.27
CA GLY A 153 -24.23 -49.86 -19.05
C GLY A 153 -22.83 -50.50 -19.00
N GLY A 154 -22.76 -51.81 -18.72
CA GLY A 154 -21.52 -52.51 -18.35
C GLY A 154 -20.56 -52.89 -19.48
N GLY A 155 -19.27 -53.05 -19.11
CA GLY A 155 -18.17 -53.68 -19.86
C GLY A 155 -16.93 -52.76 -19.99
N ALA A 156 -15.95 -52.82 -19.06
CA ALA A 156 -14.68 -53.61 -19.10
C ALA A 156 -13.54 -52.89 -19.89
N ALA A 157 -12.25 -52.82 -19.50
CA ALA A 157 -11.47 -53.27 -18.34
C ALA A 157 -10.05 -52.62 -18.38
N ALA A 158 -9.38 -52.61 -17.20
CA ALA A 158 -7.91 -52.61 -16.93
C ALA A 158 -7.06 -51.38 -17.39
N ASP A 159 -6.10 -50.82 -16.63
CA ASP A 159 -5.16 -51.41 -15.68
C ASP A 159 -4.66 -50.41 -14.60
N SER A 160 -4.10 -50.97 -13.52
CA SER A 160 -3.59 -50.33 -12.30
C SER A 160 -2.15 -49.81 -12.40
N SER A 161 -1.81 -48.68 -11.75
CA SER A 161 -0.94 -48.64 -10.53
C SER A 161 -0.37 -47.23 -10.25
N ALA A 162 -0.28 -46.92 -8.94
CA ALA A 162 0.64 -45.98 -8.26
C ALA A 162 0.38 -44.44 -8.33
N GLU A 163 -0.54 -43.99 -7.47
CA GLU A 163 -0.33 -43.05 -6.35
C GLU A 163 1.01 -42.27 -6.25
N GLU A 164 0.99 -40.94 -6.42
CA GLU A 164 1.46 -39.94 -5.43
C GLU A 164 1.32 -38.48 -5.92
N ALA A 165 1.14 -37.58 -4.95
CA ALA A 165 1.40 -36.13 -4.98
C ALA A 165 0.33 -35.20 -5.60
N ALA A 166 -0.64 -34.88 -4.73
CA ALA A 166 -1.32 -33.60 -4.71
C ALA A 166 -0.38 -32.44 -4.29
N ALA A 167 -0.80 -31.23 -4.64
CA ALA A 167 -0.56 -29.93 -3.99
C ALA A 167 0.35 -28.92 -4.71
N SER A 168 -0.03 -27.64 -4.52
CA SER A 168 0.62 -26.38 -4.93
C SER A 168 0.02 -25.80 -6.23
N ALA A 169 -0.44 -24.56 -6.33
CA ALA A 169 -0.20 -23.37 -5.51
C ALA A 169 -1.36 -22.36 -5.67
N ALA A 170 -1.85 -21.85 -4.55
CA ALA A 170 -2.61 -20.61 -4.47
C ALA A 170 -1.82 -19.66 -3.55
N ALA A 171 -1.24 -18.62 -4.14
CA ALA A 171 -0.59 -17.46 -3.53
C ALA A 171 -0.43 -16.45 -4.68
N GLY A 172 -0.86 -15.19 -4.64
CA GLY A 172 -1.19 -14.30 -3.55
C GLY A 172 -0.58 -12.95 -3.93
N ALA A 173 -1.38 -12.01 -4.42
CA ALA A 173 -0.92 -10.68 -4.80
C ALA A 173 -1.66 -9.60 -4.02
N ALA A 174 -0.87 -8.71 -3.43
CA ALA A 174 -1.28 -7.63 -2.56
C ALA A 174 -2.01 -6.51 -3.32
N PRO A 175 -2.86 -5.70 -2.67
CA PRO A 175 -3.52 -4.56 -3.28
C PRO A 175 -2.67 -3.29 -3.11
N GLU A 176 -2.16 -2.78 -4.22
CA GLU A 176 -1.71 -1.39 -4.41
C GLU A 176 -2.89 -0.39 -4.30
N PRO A 177 -2.66 0.85 -3.87
CA PRO A 177 -3.59 1.95 -4.08
C PRO A 177 -3.35 2.62 -5.45
N GLU A 178 -4.31 2.42 -6.36
CA GLU A 178 -4.58 3.13 -7.63
C GLU A 178 -3.36 3.64 -8.43
N GLU A 179 -2.92 2.81 -9.37
CA GLU A 179 -2.14 3.26 -10.52
C GLU A 179 -3.00 4.08 -11.49
N VAL A 180 -2.55 5.29 -11.76
CA VAL A 180 -2.91 6.05 -12.96
C VAL A 180 -1.82 5.74 -13.98
N GLU A 181 -2.22 5.15 -15.12
CA GLU A 181 -1.36 4.76 -16.26
C GLU A 181 -0.25 5.79 -16.58
N PRO A 182 0.95 5.34 -16.97
CA PRO A 182 1.86 6.15 -17.75
C PRO A 182 1.69 5.83 -19.25
N PRO A 183 1.10 6.73 -20.05
CA PRO A 183 1.29 6.64 -21.49
C PRO A 183 2.76 6.95 -21.79
N GLY A 184 3.37 6.13 -22.63
CA GLY A 184 4.69 6.40 -23.18
C GLY A 184 4.79 7.81 -23.74
N GLY A 185 5.87 8.51 -23.38
CA GLY A 185 6.17 9.87 -23.82
C GLY A 185 5.32 10.96 -23.14
N ASP A 186 5.98 11.90 -22.47
CA ASP A 186 5.47 13.12 -21.81
C ASP A 186 4.35 12.97 -20.75
N ARG A 187 3.42 12.02 -20.90
CA ARG A 187 2.29 11.78 -19.99
C ARG A 187 2.71 11.04 -18.72
N GLY A 188 3.66 10.10 -18.78
CA GLY A 188 4.25 9.48 -17.58
C GLY A 188 5.03 10.47 -16.71
N LEU A 189 5.71 11.46 -17.32
CA LEU A 189 6.36 12.54 -16.57
C LEU A 189 5.34 13.48 -15.94
N LEU A 190 4.26 13.81 -16.66
CA LEU A 190 3.18 14.63 -16.13
C LEU A 190 2.47 13.95 -14.94
N ALA A 191 2.16 12.66 -15.04
CA ALA A 191 1.56 11.89 -13.94
C ALA A 191 2.47 11.84 -12.70
N PHE A 192 3.77 11.60 -12.91
CA PHE A 192 4.78 11.66 -11.85
C PHE A 192 4.86 13.04 -11.18
N LEU A 193 4.84 14.12 -11.96
CA LEU A 193 4.83 15.49 -11.43
C LEU A 193 3.52 15.79 -10.69
N LEU A 194 2.39 15.30 -11.20
CA LEU A 194 1.09 15.45 -10.53
C LEU A 194 1.09 14.75 -9.17
N LEU A 195 1.69 13.56 -9.10
CA LEU A 195 1.87 12.82 -7.85
C LEU A 195 2.78 13.57 -6.87
N ALA A 196 3.88 14.17 -7.36
CA ALA A 196 4.74 15.03 -6.55
C ALA A 196 3.99 16.24 -5.98
N VAL A 197 3.13 16.87 -6.79
CA VAL A 197 2.26 17.98 -6.35
C VAL A 197 1.25 17.48 -5.32
N ALA A 198 0.57 16.36 -5.57
CA ALA A 198 -0.41 15.79 -4.65
C ALA A 198 0.24 15.43 -3.31
N GLY A 199 1.36 14.72 -3.32
CA GLY A 199 2.13 14.39 -2.13
C GLY A 199 2.60 15.63 -1.36
N GLY A 200 3.07 16.66 -2.06
CA GLY A 200 3.46 17.93 -1.45
C GLY A 200 2.28 18.66 -0.80
N LEU A 201 1.10 18.61 -1.42
CA LEU A 201 -0.11 19.20 -0.86
C LEU A 201 -0.60 18.43 0.38
N PHE A 202 -0.54 17.10 0.36
CA PHE A 202 -0.83 16.26 1.53
C PHE A 202 0.16 16.50 2.67
N ALA A 203 1.45 16.66 2.37
CA ALA A 203 2.49 16.97 3.35
C ALA A 203 2.24 18.26 4.15
N LEU A 204 1.54 19.24 3.57
CA LEU A 204 1.15 20.47 4.27
C LEU A 204 0.09 20.24 5.36
N VAL A 205 -0.73 19.21 5.21
CA VAL A 205 -1.82 18.87 6.15
C VAL A 205 -1.33 17.92 7.25
N MET A 206 -0.11 17.39 7.13
CA MET A 206 0.46 16.45 8.09
C MET A 206 0.71 17.07 9.47
N PRO A 207 0.61 16.27 10.54
CA PRO A 207 0.68 16.77 11.92
C PRO A 207 2.01 17.45 12.27
N CYS A 208 3.13 17.13 11.59
CA CYS A 208 4.45 17.68 11.94
C CYS A 208 4.76 19.02 11.24
N THR A 209 4.08 19.36 10.14
CA THR A 209 4.22 20.65 9.45
C THR A 209 3.31 21.71 10.04
N TYR A 210 2.17 21.30 10.60
CA TYR A 210 1.18 22.19 11.20
C TYR A 210 1.72 23.11 12.33
N PRO A 211 2.54 22.64 13.29
CA PRO A 211 3.09 23.47 14.38
C PRO A 211 4.07 24.53 13.88
N MET A 212 4.69 24.31 12.71
CA MET A 212 5.63 25.26 12.11
C MET A 212 4.92 26.41 11.38
N ILE A 213 3.66 26.26 10.96
CA ILE A 213 2.90 27.32 10.29
C ILE A 213 2.76 28.59 11.18
N PRO A 214 2.33 28.51 12.45
CA PRO A 214 2.26 29.70 13.31
C PRO A 214 3.63 30.32 13.62
N ILE A 215 4.68 29.50 13.74
CA ILE A 215 6.05 29.96 14.03
C ILE A 215 6.61 30.73 12.84
N THR A 216 6.48 30.18 11.63
CA THR A 216 6.91 30.84 10.39
C THR A 216 6.13 32.13 10.17
N ILE A 217 4.81 32.12 10.38
CA ILE A 217 3.98 33.33 10.33
C ILE A 217 4.48 34.38 11.33
N SER A 218 4.67 34.04 12.61
CA SER A 218 5.14 34.99 13.62
C SER A 218 6.55 35.52 13.35
N PHE A 219 7.40 34.74 12.67
CA PHE A 219 8.73 35.17 12.27
C PHE A 219 8.64 36.16 11.10
N PHE A 220 7.85 35.85 10.07
CA PHE A 220 7.71 36.73 8.90
C PHE A 220 6.96 38.02 9.21
N THR A 221 6.00 38.03 10.14
CA THR A 221 5.36 39.27 10.60
C THR A 221 6.37 40.19 11.29
N LYS A 222 7.22 39.66 12.19
CA LYS A 222 8.31 40.44 12.82
C LYS A 222 9.35 40.94 11.80
N GLN A 223 9.70 40.12 10.81
CA GLN A 223 10.62 40.54 9.74
C GLN A 223 10.00 41.60 8.81
N ALA A 224 8.70 41.53 8.54
CA ALA A 224 7.98 42.53 7.76
C ALA A 224 7.97 43.91 8.45
N GLU A 225 7.78 43.93 9.77
CA GLU A 225 7.90 45.13 10.60
C GLU A 225 9.32 45.68 10.63
N ALA A 226 10.33 44.82 10.85
CA ALA A 226 11.73 45.23 10.94
C ALA A 226 12.32 45.75 9.62
N ARG A 227 11.81 45.29 8.47
CA ARG A 227 12.35 45.62 7.13
C ARG A 227 11.42 46.47 6.26
N GLN A 228 10.47 47.20 6.87
CA GLN A 228 9.56 48.10 6.16
C GLN A 228 8.89 47.44 4.92
N GLY A 229 8.45 46.18 5.05
CA GLY A 229 7.77 45.44 3.98
C GLY A 229 8.67 44.80 2.91
N ARG A 230 10.01 44.96 2.94
CA ARG A 230 10.93 44.27 2.02
C ARG A 230 11.22 42.83 2.45
N VAL A 231 10.18 41.97 2.42
CA VAL A 231 10.26 40.54 2.82
C VAL A 231 10.53 39.57 1.66
N LEU A 232 10.27 39.99 0.41
CA LEU A 232 10.42 39.16 -0.79
C LEU A 232 11.76 38.39 -0.89
N PRO A 233 12.95 39.00 -0.72
CA PRO A 233 14.21 38.25 -0.80
C PRO A 233 14.38 37.24 0.34
N LEU A 234 13.79 37.53 1.51
CA LEU A 234 13.79 36.62 2.66
C LEU A 234 12.91 35.40 2.38
N SER A 235 11.72 35.63 1.83
CA SER A 235 10.76 34.60 1.46
C SER A 235 11.27 33.70 0.34
N LEU A 236 11.91 34.28 -0.68
CA LEU A 236 12.52 33.51 -1.76
C LEU A 236 13.69 32.65 -1.26
N ALA A 237 14.53 33.18 -0.37
CA ALA A 237 15.60 32.40 0.25
C ALA A 237 15.07 31.26 1.13
N TYR A 238 13.95 31.48 1.82
CA TYR A 238 13.25 30.44 2.59
C TYR A 238 12.74 29.33 1.69
N GLY A 239 12.01 29.68 0.62
CA GLY A 239 11.48 28.72 -0.35
C GLY A 239 12.59 27.98 -1.11
N ALA A 240 13.65 28.68 -1.52
CA ALA A 240 14.82 28.09 -2.16
C ALA A 240 15.54 27.09 -1.22
N GLY A 241 15.61 27.39 0.08
CA GLY A 241 16.13 26.45 1.08
C GLY A 241 15.32 25.16 1.18
N ILE A 242 13.99 25.27 1.16
CA ILE A 242 13.11 24.09 1.18
C ILE A 242 13.32 23.23 -0.06
N VAL A 243 13.28 23.83 -1.25
CA VAL A 243 13.46 23.13 -2.53
C VAL A 243 14.83 22.46 -2.59
N LEU A 244 15.89 23.20 -2.27
CA LEU A 244 17.27 22.70 -2.34
C LEU A 244 17.50 21.51 -1.42
N ILE A 245 16.98 21.55 -0.18
CA ILE A 245 17.16 20.46 0.78
C ILE A 245 16.36 19.23 0.39
N PHE A 246 15.13 19.37 -0.13
CA PHE A 246 14.38 18.21 -0.64
C PHE A 246 15.07 17.56 -1.85
N VAL A 247 15.59 18.37 -2.79
CA VAL A 247 16.39 17.86 -3.91
C VAL A 247 17.65 17.15 -3.40
N LEU A 248 18.37 17.75 -2.45
CA LEU A 248 19.56 17.15 -1.85
C LEU A 248 19.23 15.81 -1.18
N ILE A 249 18.16 15.74 -0.39
CA ILE A 249 17.70 14.51 0.25
C ILE A 249 17.34 13.47 -0.82
N GLY A 250 16.61 13.83 -1.86
CA GLY A 250 16.25 12.88 -2.92
C GLY A 250 17.43 12.34 -3.70
N VAL A 251 18.43 13.19 -4.00
CA VAL A 251 19.64 12.78 -4.72
C VAL A 251 20.57 11.94 -3.85
N VAL A 252 20.77 12.34 -2.59
CA VAL A 252 21.73 11.67 -1.68
C VAL A 252 21.12 10.42 -1.05
N VAL A 253 19.87 10.51 -0.58
CA VAL A 253 19.19 9.43 0.15
C VAL A 253 18.46 8.50 -0.82
N GLY A 254 18.07 8.96 -2.02
CA GLY A 254 17.35 8.16 -3.01
C GLY A 254 17.89 6.74 -3.22
N PRO A 255 19.19 6.55 -3.47
CA PRO A 255 19.77 5.21 -3.67
C PRO A 255 19.75 4.31 -2.43
N VAL A 256 19.68 4.89 -1.22
CA VAL A 256 19.83 4.16 0.05
C VAL A 256 18.55 4.21 0.90
N ILE A 257 17.49 4.87 0.40
CA ILE A 257 16.28 5.14 1.18
C ILE A 257 15.61 3.86 1.65
N LEU A 258 15.58 2.82 0.81
CA LEU A 258 14.93 1.56 1.13
C LEU A 258 15.67 0.85 2.28
N VAL A 259 17.00 0.76 2.21
CA VAL A 259 17.83 0.17 3.27
C VAL A 259 17.73 0.96 4.58
N PHE A 260 17.69 2.30 4.50
CA PHE A 260 17.50 3.14 5.69
C PHE A 260 16.09 3.02 6.29
N ALA A 261 15.06 2.89 5.46
CA ALA A 261 13.67 2.82 5.87
C ALA A 261 13.29 1.45 6.48
N THR A 262 13.94 0.37 6.05
CA THR A 262 13.73 -0.97 6.63
C THR A 262 14.59 -1.20 7.88
N HIS A 263 15.59 -0.35 8.15
CA HIS A 263 16.48 -0.55 9.29
C HIS A 263 15.75 -0.37 10.65
N PRO A 264 15.78 -1.37 11.55
CA PRO A 264 14.92 -1.41 12.75
C PRO A 264 15.20 -0.26 13.72
N VAL A 265 16.48 0.12 13.86
CA VAL A 265 16.88 1.24 14.72
C VAL A 265 16.34 2.57 14.17
N THR A 266 16.30 2.73 12.84
CA THR A 266 15.77 3.95 12.21
C THR A 266 14.28 4.08 12.46
N ASN A 267 13.52 3.00 12.26
CA ASN A 267 12.09 2.95 12.56
C ASN A 267 11.79 3.20 14.04
N LEU A 268 12.63 2.68 14.95
CA LEU A 268 12.49 2.93 16.38
C LEU A 268 12.72 4.42 16.74
N VAL A 269 13.77 5.03 16.18
CA VAL A 269 14.08 6.45 16.41
C VAL A 269 12.97 7.35 15.85
N ILE A 270 12.46 7.05 14.65
CA ILE A 270 11.35 7.78 14.04
C ILE A 270 10.06 7.61 14.87
N GLY A 271 9.75 6.39 15.32
CA GLY A 271 8.61 6.13 16.20
C GLY A 271 8.72 6.90 17.54
N ALA A 272 9.90 6.92 18.16
CA ALA A 272 10.15 7.69 19.37
C ALA A 272 10.00 9.20 19.15
N LEU A 273 10.44 9.70 17.99
CA LEU A 273 10.28 11.09 17.61
C LEU A 273 8.80 11.48 17.40
N PHE A 274 7.99 10.64 16.76
CA PHE A 274 6.54 10.85 16.66
C PHE A 274 5.86 10.86 18.03
N LEU A 275 6.24 9.97 18.94
CA LEU A 275 5.73 10.00 20.32
C LEU A 275 6.12 11.30 21.05
N PHE A 276 7.35 11.78 20.85
CA PHE A 276 7.80 13.06 21.40
C PHE A 276 6.95 14.23 20.88
N PHE A 277 6.69 14.29 19.58
CA PHE A 277 5.83 15.32 19.00
C PHE A 277 4.37 15.21 19.43
N ALA A 278 3.84 13.99 19.57
CA ALA A 278 2.50 13.79 20.11
C ALA A 278 2.37 14.34 21.54
N LEU A 279 3.37 14.12 22.40
CA LEU A 279 3.42 14.69 23.77
C LEU A 279 3.48 16.22 23.77
N VAL A 280 4.17 16.80 22.79
CA VAL A 280 4.20 18.24 22.56
C VAL A 280 2.82 18.75 22.13
N LEU A 281 2.15 18.08 21.18
CA LEU A 281 0.81 18.46 20.70
C LEU A 281 -0.26 18.36 21.79
N PHE A 282 -0.15 17.36 22.68
CA PHE A 282 -1.03 17.25 23.85
C PHE A 282 -0.78 18.35 24.91
N GLY A 283 0.32 19.10 24.80
CA GLY A 283 0.68 20.15 25.76
C GLY A 283 1.19 19.61 27.10
N PHE A 284 1.71 18.38 27.12
CA PHE A 284 2.48 17.86 28.25
C PHE A 284 3.91 18.41 28.23
N LEU A 285 4.48 18.55 27.03
CA LEU A 285 5.78 19.17 26.78
C LEU A 285 5.54 20.49 26.03
N THR A 286 5.72 21.63 26.68
CA THR A 286 5.78 22.90 25.95
C THR A 286 7.13 22.98 25.24
N LEU A 287 7.13 23.03 23.90
CA LEU A 287 8.29 23.44 23.09
C LEU A 287 8.57 24.91 23.38
N GLU A 288 9.13 25.20 24.55
CA GLU A 288 9.90 26.41 24.77
C GLU A 288 11.34 26.04 24.42
N PRO A 289 11.77 26.20 23.15
CA PRO A 289 13.18 26.05 22.83
C PRO A 289 13.97 26.91 23.83
N PRO A 290 15.00 26.34 24.47
CA PRO A 290 15.65 27.01 25.56
C PRO A 290 16.18 28.36 25.09
N GLN A 291 16.10 29.37 25.96
CA GLN A 291 16.24 30.78 25.60
C GLN A 291 17.55 31.08 24.85
N PHE A 292 18.59 30.29 25.06
CA PHE A 292 19.86 30.40 24.35
C PHE A 292 19.77 30.00 22.86
N LEU A 293 18.94 29.01 22.52
CA LEU A 293 18.71 28.52 21.16
C LEU A 293 17.83 29.51 20.37
N MET A 294 16.81 30.08 21.04
CA MET A 294 16.06 31.20 20.48
C MET A 294 16.92 32.43 20.28
N ARG A 295 17.81 32.77 21.22
CA ARG A 295 18.75 33.89 21.10
C ARG A 295 19.79 33.65 20.01
N ALA A 296 20.28 32.42 19.84
CA ALA A 296 21.22 32.05 18.78
C ALA A 296 20.55 32.13 17.40
N ALA A 297 19.34 31.58 17.25
CA ALA A 297 18.55 31.67 16.02
C ALA A 297 18.17 33.12 15.69
N SER A 298 17.75 33.91 16.69
CA SER A 298 17.42 35.33 16.49
C SER A 298 18.65 36.16 16.13
N ARG A 299 19.81 35.88 16.73
CA ARG A 299 21.10 36.57 16.45
C ARG A 299 21.65 36.18 15.07
N ALA A 300 21.54 34.89 14.70
CA ALA A 300 21.82 34.42 13.34
C ALA A 300 20.89 35.05 12.29
N SER A 301 19.63 35.32 12.65
CA SER A 301 18.68 36.01 11.76
C SER A 301 18.92 37.53 11.64
N THR A 302 19.50 38.18 12.67
CA THR A 302 19.82 39.62 12.64
C THR A 302 21.18 39.92 12.00
N THR A 303 22.18 39.06 12.18
CA THR A 303 23.53 39.24 11.61
C THR A 303 23.72 38.50 10.28
N GLY A 304 22.97 37.42 10.02
CA GLY A 304 23.08 36.59 8.81
C GLY A 304 21.90 36.69 7.84
N GLY A 305 20.85 37.48 8.14
CA GLY A 305 19.72 37.83 7.25
C GLY A 305 19.17 36.69 6.40
N LEU A 306 19.71 36.52 5.19
CA LEU A 306 19.32 35.51 4.20
C LEU A 306 19.75 34.09 4.59
N LEU A 307 20.96 33.92 5.11
CA LEU A 307 21.53 32.63 5.48
C LEU A 307 20.78 31.99 6.66
N GLY A 308 20.39 32.80 7.66
CA GLY A 308 19.62 32.33 8.80
C GLY A 308 18.22 31.84 8.41
N VAL A 309 17.61 32.47 7.40
CA VAL A 309 16.28 32.09 6.90
C VAL A 309 16.36 30.83 6.04
N PHE A 310 17.42 30.69 5.24
CA PHE A 310 17.73 29.45 4.52
C PHE A 310 17.89 28.26 5.49
N LEU A 311 18.65 28.43 6.57
CA LEU A 311 18.84 27.38 7.59
C LEU A 311 17.55 27.04 8.34
N MET A 312 16.70 28.04 8.62
CA MET A 312 15.36 27.78 9.17
C MET A 312 14.50 26.94 8.22
N GLY A 313 14.55 27.21 6.91
CA GLY A 313 13.91 26.40 5.89
C GLY A 313 14.42 24.95 5.91
N ALA A 314 15.75 24.77 5.98
CA ALA A 314 16.37 23.46 6.08
C ALA A 314 15.90 22.68 7.33
N THR A 315 15.81 23.33 8.50
CA THR A 315 15.31 22.67 9.72
C THR A 315 13.84 22.24 9.61
N LEU A 316 13.01 23.00 8.89
CA LEU A 316 11.63 22.61 8.60
C LEU A 316 11.60 21.34 7.75
N VAL A 317 12.43 21.26 6.71
CA VAL A 317 12.49 20.07 5.85
C VAL A 317 12.97 18.85 6.61
N VAL A 318 14.03 18.95 7.41
CA VAL A 318 14.55 17.80 8.19
C VAL A 318 13.49 17.28 9.17
N THR A 319 12.76 18.19 9.81
CA THR A 319 11.68 17.79 10.74
C THR A 319 10.51 17.16 9.98
N SER A 320 10.10 17.78 8.87
CA SER A 320 8.96 17.33 8.06
C SER A 320 9.26 16.04 7.29
N PHE A 321 10.53 15.78 6.95
CA PHE A 321 10.96 14.60 6.22
C PHE A 321 10.47 13.31 6.90
N THR A 322 10.43 13.31 8.23
CA THR A 322 9.96 12.17 9.03
C THR A 322 8.50 11.82 8.74
N CYS A 323 7.61 12.82 8.58
CA CYS A 323 6.20 12.58 8.25
C CYS A 323 5.92 12.52 6.74
N THR A 324 6.82 13.03 5.91
CA THR A 324 6.69 12.94 4.44
C THR A 324 7.40 11.73 3.86
N ALA A 325 8.15 10.97 4.67
CA ALA A 325 8.93 9.82 4.24
C ALA A 325 8.15 8.80 3.40
N PRO A 326 6.87 8.46 3.68
CA PRO A 326 6.12 7.55 2.82
C PRO A 326 5.91 8.11 1.40
N PHE A 327 5.49 9.36 1.28
CA PHE A 327 5.27 10.01 -0.02
C PHE A 327 6.57 10.22 -0.78
N VAL A 328 7.63 10.61 -0.07
CA VAL A 328 8.97 10.78 -0.62
C VAL A 328 9.52 9.42 -1.07
N GLY A 329 9.29 8.36 -0.31
CA GLY A 329 9.67 6.98 -0.64
C GLY A 329 8.97 6.49 -1.91
N SER A 330 7.65 6.70 -2.02
CA SER A 330 6.90 6.39 -3.25
C SER A 330 7.39 7.21 -4.45
N LEU A 331 7.66 8.50 -4.26
CA LEU A 331 8.19 9.34 -5.33
C LEU A 331 9.59 8.89 -5.77
N LEU A 332 10.43 8.43 -4.83
CA LEU A 332 11.73 7.87 -5.10
C LEU A 332 11.65 6.52 -5.81
N SER A 333 10.71 5.64 -5.44
CA SER A 333 10.55 4.35 -6.11
C SER A 333 10.09 4.52 -7.56
N PHE A 334 9.10 5.37 -7.82
CA PHE A 334 8.66 5.69 -9.18
C PHE A 334 9.75 6.42 -10.00
N GLY A 335 10.52 7.31 -9.36
CA GLY A 335 11.63 8.01 -10.01
C GLY A 335 12.81 7.10 -10.33
N ALA A 336 13.11 6.12 -9.46
CA ALA A 336 14.23 5.20 -9.59
C ALA A 336 13.98 4.08 -10.61
N ALA A 337 12.72 3.72 -10.88
CA ALA A 337 12.36 2.71 -11.88
C ALA A 337 12.89 3.03 -13.30
N GLY A 338 13.20 4.30 -13.59
CA GLY A 338 13.80 4.73 -14.87
C GLY A 338 15.32 4.97 -14.84
N GLY A 339 16.00 4.74 -13.71
CA GLY A 339 17.46 4.96 -13.56
C GLY A 339 17.95 6.42 -13.70
N ASP A 340 17.05 7.36 -13.99
CA ASP A 340 17.39 8.74 -14.31
C ASP A 340 17.36 9.63 -13.05
N LEU A 341 18.55 9.92 -12.52
CA LEU A 341 18.73 10.81 -11.36
C LEU A 341 18.09 12.19 -11.59
N LEU A 342 17.99 12.64 -12.84
CA LEU A 342 17.35 13.91 -13.19
C LEU A 342 15.85 13.89 -12.92
N ARG A 343 15.18 12.75 -13.14
CA ARG A 343 13.74 12.59 -12.87
C ARG A 343 13.45 12.63 -11.37
N VAL A 344 14.29 11.99 -10.56
CA VAL A 344 14.23 12.05 -9.09
C VAL A 344 14.44 13.49 -8.61
N ALA A 345 15.46 14.18 -9.11
CA ALA A 345 15.74 15.56 -8.75
C ALA A 345 14.57 16.49 -9.11
N LEU A 346 13.97 16.30 -10.30
CA LEU A 346 12.82 17.07 -10.75
C LEU A 346 11.58 16.83 -9.88
N GLY A 347 11.26 15.57 -9.56
CA GLY A 347 10.13 15.21 -8.70
C GLY A 347 10.27 15.85 -7.31
N MET A 348 11.46 15.78 -6.73
CA MET A 348 11.78 16.39 -5.43
C MET A 348 11.74 17.90 -5.47
N ALA A 349 12.19 18.51 -6.57
CA ALA A 349 12.09 19.94 -6.76
C ALA A 349 10.62 20.39 -6.80
N VAL A 350 9.76 19.67 -7.50
CA VAL A 350 8.32 19.96 -7.57
C VAL A 350 7.63 19.72 -6.22
N PHE A 351 7.95 18.63 -5.52
CA PHE A 351 7.44 18.36 -4.18
C PHE A 351 7.81 19.50 -3.21
N GLY A 352 9.09 19.88 -3.18
CA GLY A 352 9.60 20.98 -2.35
C GLY A 352 9.00 22.33 -2.75
N LEU A 353 8.78 22.58 -4.05
CA LEU A 353 8.17 23.79 -4.54
C LEU A 353 6.70 23.89 -4.11
N THR A 354 5.93 22.82 -4.28
CA THR A 354 4.53 22.77 -3.82
C THR A 354 4.41 23.05 -2.32
N MET A 355 5.33 22.50 -1.52
CA MET A 355 5.43 22.79 -0.09
C MET A 355 5.81 24.24 0.18
N ALA A 356 6.77 24.81 -0.55
CA ALA A 356 7.28 26.17 -0.33
C ALA A 356 6.30 27.28 -0.75
N VAL A 357 5.57 27.07 -1.85
CA VAL A 357 4.63 28.05 -2.44
C VAL A 357 3.65 28.66 -1.43
N PRO A 358 2.90 27.91 -0.61
CA PRO A 358 1.98 28.50 0.35
C PRO A 358 2.68 29.35 1.41
N PHE A 359 3.87 28.95 1.88
CA PHE A 359 4.65 29.73 2.85
C PHE A 359 5.18 31.03 2.25
N VAL A 360 5.71 30.97 1.02
CA VAL A 360 6.15 32.15 0.28
C VAL A 360 4.96 33.07 0.00
N LEU A 361 3.83 32.54 -0.45
CA LEU A 361 2.63 33.33 -0.74
C LEU A 361 2.07 34.00 0.52
N LEU A 362 2.00 33.27 1.64
CA LEU A 362 1.59 33.82 2.94
C LEU A 362 2.50 34.97 3.37
N SER A 363 3.82 34.82 3.20
CA SER A 363 4.77 35.87 3.59
C SER A 363 4.64 37.18 2.80
N LEU A 364 4.09 37.14 1.58
CA LEU A 364 3.88 38.33 0.73
C LEU A 364 2.65 39.14 1.13
N VAL A 365 1.76 38.59 1.96
CA VAL A 365 0.53 39.26 2.40
C VAL A 365 0.49 39.40 3.93
N PRO A 366 1.47 40.06 4.56
CA PRO A 366 1.54 40.19 6.03
C PRO A 366 0.32 40.91 6.61
N GLY A 367 -0.28 41.86 5.87
CA GLY A 367 -1.45 42.64 6.31
C GLY A 367 -2.76 41.84 6.45
N ARG A 368 -2.93 40.72 5.73
CA ARG A 368 -4.11 39.85 5.90
C ARG A 368 -3.91 38.76 6.95
N ILE A 369 -2.68 38.52 7.35
CA ILE A 369 -2.33 37.54 8.39
C ILE A 369 -2.69 38.06 9.78
N GLN A 370 -2.61 39.38 10.02
CA GLN A 370 -3.11 39.98 11.28
C GLN A 370 -4.63 39.83 11.46
N ALA A 371 -5.37 39.53 10.39
CA ALA A 371 -6.82 39.26 10.44
C ALA A 371 -7.16 37.77 10.67
N MET A 372 -6.17 36.88 10.77
CA MET A 372 -6.44 35.48 11.12
C MET A 372 -6.93 35.40 12.57
N PRO A 373 -8.01 34.64 12.84
CA PRO A 373 -8.57 34.52 14.18
C PRO A 373 -7.49 34.06 15.15
N ARG A 374 -7.39 34.73 16.30
CA ARG A 374 -6.47 34.35 17.38
C ARG A 374 -6.60 32.86 17.64
N SER A 375 -5.48 32.22 17.96
CA SER A 375 -5.34 30.80 18.31
C SER A 375 -6.18 30.43 19.55
N GLY A 376 -7.50 30.46 19.40
CA GLY A 376 -8.48 30.16 20.43
C GLY A 376 -8.72 28.66 20.55
N GLU A 377 -9.91 28.30 21.01
CA GLU A 377 -10.30 26.91 21.30
C GLU A 377 -10.19 25.97 20.09
N TRP A 378 -10.45 26.46 18.87
CA TRP A 378 -10.35 25.65 17.66
C TRP A 378 -8.92 25.15 17.38
N MET A 379 -7.92 26.00 17.61
CA MET A 379 -6.50 25.63 17.45
C MET A 379 -6.09 24.57 18.47
N ASN A 380 -6.57 24.69 19.72
CA ASN A 380 -6.34 23.66 20.73
C ASN A 380 -7.03 22.33 20.39
N THR A 381 -8.25 22.40 19.85
CA THR A 381 -9.00 21.21 19.40
C THR A 381 -8.24 20.48 18.30
N LEU A 382 -7.72 21.20 17.30
CA LEU A 382 -6.92 20.62 16.23
C LEU A 382 -5.61 20.00 16.72
N LYS A 383 -4.86 20.70 17.58
CA LYS A 383 -3.61 20.19 18.15
C LYS A 383 -3.80 18.85 18.86
N VAL A 384 -4.79 18.77 19.73
CA VAL A 384 -5.09 17.54 20.48
C VAL A 384 -5.57 16.42 19.55
N THR A 385 -6.39 16.75 18.54
CA THR A 385 -6.87 15.76 17.56
C THR A 385 -5.72 15.20 16.71
N LEU A 386 -4.82 16.06 16.23
CA LEU A 386 -3.62 15.65 15.49
C LEU A 386 -2.63 14.87 16.37
N GLY A 387 -2.55 15.17 17.68
CA GLY A 387 -1.77 14.40 18.63
C GLY A 387 -2.22 12.93 18.71
N PHE A 388 -3.52 12.65 18.71
CA PHE A 388 -4.01 11.26 18.67
C PHE A 388 -3.63 10.55 17.36
N VAL A 389 -3.72 11.24 16.23
CA VAL A 389 -3.31 10.70 14.92
C VAL A 389 -1.81 10.41 14.90
N GLU A 390 -0.99 11.27 15.50
CA GLU A 390 0.45 11.09 15.59
C GLU A 390 0.84 9.92 16.50
N VAL A 391 0.11 9.67 17.60
CA VAL A 391 0.29 8.44 18.41
C VAL A 391 -0.04 7.19 17.60
N ALA A 392 -1.12 7.21 16.80
CA ALA A 392 -1.48 6.09 15.94
C ALA A 392 -0.40 5.82 14.87
N ALA A 393 0.16 6.88 14.27
CA ALA A 393 1.27 6.78 13.32
C ALA A 393 2.55 6.23 13.99
N ALA A 394 2.90 6.69 15.19
CA ALA A 394 4.06 6.18 15.94
C ALA A 394 3.96 4.67 16.20
N MET A 395 2.74 4.18 16.46
CA MET A 395 2.48 2.76 16.67
C MET A 395 2.79 1.90 15.44
N LYS A 396 2.61 2.45 14.23
CA LYS A 396 2.97 1.75 12.98
C LYS A 396 4.49 1.53 12.88
N PHE A 397 5.29 2.55 13.16
CA PHE A 397 6.75 2.43 13.16
C PHE A 397 7.24 1.46 14.24
N LEU A 398 6.63 1.50 15.43
CA LEU A 398 6.93 0.55 16.50
C LEU A 398 6.56 -0.89 16.11
N SER A 399 5.46 -1.08 15.39
CA SER A 399 5.05 -2.39 14.86
C SER A 399 6.06 -2.94 13.85
N ASN A 400 6.63 -2.10 12.98
CA ASN A 400 7.67 -2.53 12.05
C ASN A 400 8.94 -2.97 12.80
N THR A 401 9.37 -2.20 13.81
CA THR A 401 10.51 -2.61 14.66
C THR A 401 10.26 -3.94 15.38
N ASP A 402 9.04 -4.15 15.88
CA ASP A 402 8.66 -5.39 16.57
C ASP A 402 8.69 -6.61 15.64
N ILE A 403 8.29 -6.46 14.37
CA ILE A 403 8.40 -7.52 13.34
C ILE A 403 9.87 -7.88 13.10
N VAL A 404 10.76 -6.88 12.93
CA VAL A 404 12.18 -7.12 12.62
C VAL A 404 12.94 -7.72 13.80
N TRP A 405 12.62 -7.34 15.03
CA TRP A 405 13.25 -7.90 16.23
C TRP A 405 12.55 -9.15 16.79
N GLY A 406 11.44 -9.58 16.18
CA GLY A 406 10.71 -10.78 16.59
C GLY A 406 10.16 -10.71 18.02
N TRP A 407 9.93 -9.52 18.56
CA TRP A 407 9.47 -9.33 19.94
C TRP A 407 8.05 -9.88 20.16
N GLY A 408 7.22 -9.88 19.13
CA GLY A 408 5.86 -10.43 19.20
C GLY A 408 4.98 -9.68 20.20
N ILE A 409 5.25 -8.40 20.47
CA ILE A 409 4.49 -7.61 21.43
C ILE A 409 3.23 -7.03 20.78
N LEU A 410 3.28 -6.68 19.48
CA LEU A 410 2.19 -6.05 18.72
C LEU A 410 1.62 -6.96 17.60
N PRO A 411 0.98 -8.11 17.93
CA PRO A 411 0.22 -8.87 16.95
C PRO A 411 -0.97 -8.07 16.44
N ARG A 412 -1.50 -8.47 15.28
CA ARG A 412 -2.68 -7.88 14.62
C ARG A 412 -3.79 -7.46 15.60
N GLU A 413 -4.12 -8.32 16.56
CA GLU A 413 -5.19 -8.06 17.51
C GLU A 413 -4.86 -6.93 18.48
N ARG A 414 -3.65 -6.91 19.05
CA ARG A 414 -3.25 -5.85 20.00
C ARG A 414 -3.08 -4.53 19.27
N PHE A 415 -2.53 -4.55 18.07
CA PHE A 415 -2.41 -3.36 17.22
C PHE A 415 -3.78 -2.72 16.94
N LEU A 416 -4.75 -3.50 16.46
CA LEU A 416 -6.10 -3.02 16.17
C LEU A 416 -6.86 -2.54 17.41
N LEU A 417 -6.69 -3.23 18.54
CA LEU A 417 -7.30 -2.82 19.81
C LEU A 417 -6.73 -1.48 20.29
N LEU A 418 -5.41 -1.30 20.22
CA LEU A 418 -4.77 -0.05 20.60
C LEU A 418 -5.20 1.10 19.67
N TRP A 419 -5.28 0.87 18.37
CA TRP A 419 -5.83 1.84 17.41
C TRP A 419 -7.27 2.21 17.75
N ALA A 420 -8.14 1.22 18.01
CA ALA A 420 -9.52 1.46 18.40
C ALA A 420 -9.60 2.32 19.67
N VAL A 421 -8.76 2.07 20.69
CA VAL A 421 -8.70 2.87 21.91
C VAL A 421 -8.26 4.31 21.63
N ILE A 422 -7.23 4.52 20.80
CA ILE A 422 -6.73 5.86 20.45
C ILE A 422 -7.81 6.67 19.73
N PHE A 423 -8.45 6.09 18.71
CA PHE A 423 -9.48 6.79 17.93
C PHE A 423 -10.78 6.99 18.72
N LEU A 424 -11.12 6.06 19.62
CA LEU A 424 -12.23 6.23 20.54
C LEU A 424 -11.95 7.36 21.53
N ALA A 425 -10.74 7.45 22.09
CA ALA A 425 -10.34 8.54 22.97
C ALA A 425 -10.41 9.90 22.25
N ALA A 426 -9.96 9.96 20.98
CA ALA A 426 -10.08 11.14 20.14
C ALA A 426 -11.55 11.52 19.87
N ALA A 427 -12.41 10.53 19.60
CA ALA A 427 -13.84 10.74 19.41
C ALA A 427 -14.52 11.27 20.68
N LEU A 428 -14.19 10.72 21.86
CA LEU A 428 -14.71 11.16 23.16
C LEU A 428 -14.24 12.57 23.52
N TYR A 429 -13.02 12.94 23.16
CA TYR A 429 -12.51 14.30 23.28
C TYR A 429 -13.27 15.28 22.38
N LEU A 430 -13.52 14.90 21.12
CA LEU A 430 -14.29 15.73 20.18
C LEU A 430 -15.76 15.86 20.61
N ALA A 431 -16.34 14.81 21.18
CA ALA A 431 -17.69 14.82 21.75
C ALA A 431 -17.82 15.68 23.02
N GLY A 432 -16.70 16.15 23.59
CA GLY A 432 -16.69 17.00 24.80
C GLY A 432 -16.88 16.23 26.10
N VAL A 433 -16.83 14.89 26.05
CA VAL A 433 -16.93 14.01 27.23
C VAL A 433 -15.61 14.06 28.02
N LEU A 434 -14.48 14.01 27.32
CA LEU A 434 -13.14 14.10 27.91
C LEU A 434 -12.67 15.56 27.96
N PRO A 435 -12.53 16.18 29.15
CA PRO A 435 -11.93 17.51 29.25
C PRO A 435 -10.41 17.41 29.01
N TRP A 436 -9.88 18.24 28.11
CA TRP A 436 -8.43 18.43 27.94
C TRP A 436 -8.07 19.88 28.26
N LYS A 437 -6.79 20.15 28.60
CA LYS A 437 -6.30 21.48 29.00
C LYS A 437 -6.88 22.57 28.07
N GLY A 438 -7.85 23.34 28.56
CA GLY A 438 -8.70 24.22 27.75
C GLY A 438 -10.18 24.26 28.16
N GLY A 439 -10.65 23.29 28.95
CA GLY A 439 -12.03 23.25 29.47
C GLY A 439 -12.99 22.41 28.62
N ARG A 440 -14.24 22.28 29.06
CA ARG A 440 -15.32 21.64 28.27
C ARG A 440 -15.97 22.69 27.35
N PRO A 441 -16.23 22.39 26.08
CA PRO A 441 -16.93 23.32 25.19
C PRO A 441 -18.36 23.56 25.71
N GLU A 442 -18.80 24.82 25.77
CA GLU A 442 -20.20 25.17 26.13
C GLU A 442 -21.22 24.65 25.10
N ARG A 443 -20.82 24.52 23.82
CA ARG A 443 -21.58 23.85 22.76
C ARG A 443 -20.67 23.11 21.81
N VAL A 444 -20.98 21.85 21.52
CA VAL A 444 -20.28 21.08 20.48
C VAL A 444 -20.73 21.58 19.11
N GLY A 445 -19.85 22.28 18.40
CA GLY A 445 -20.12 22.74 17.04
C GLY A 445 -20.35 21.55 16.08
N ARG A 446 -21.25 21.71 15.10
CA ARG A 446 -21.65 20.66 14.15
C ARG A 446 -20.46 19.97 13.45
N ARG A 447 -19.41 20.74 13.12
CA ARG A 447 -18.17 20.22 12.49
C ARG A 447 -17.36 19.33 13.45
N ARG A 448 -17.24 19.72 14.72
CA ARG A 448 -16.54 18.96 15.78
C ARG A 448 -17.28 17.67 16.10
N ALA A 449 -18.61 17.71 16.13
CA ALA A 449 -19.44 16.52 16.30
C ALA A 449 -19.30 15.55 15.11
N LEU A 450 -19.33 16.06 13.87
CA LEU A 450 -19.18 15.24 12.67
C LEU A 450 -17.81 14.54 12.63
N SER A 451 -16.72 15.25 12.92
CA SER A 451 -15.39 14.65 13.02
C SER A 451 -15.30 13.60 14.13
N GLY A 452 -15.95 13.85 15.28
CA GLY A 452 -16.01 12.88 16.38
C GLY A 452 -16.75 11.59 16.00
N ILE A 453 -17.88 11.71 15.28
CA ILE A 453 -18.63 10.56 14.76
C ILE A 453 -17.78 9.78 13.75
N LEU A 454 -17.07 10.46 12.85
CA LEU A 454 -16.20 9.80 11.87
C LEU A 454 -15.09 8.99 12.56
N LEU A 455 -14.42 9.57 13.57
CA LEU A 455 -13.40 8.84 14.35
C LEU A 455 -13.99 7.69 15.17
N ALA A 456 -15.23 7.83 15.66
CA ALA A 456 -15.92 6.75 16.37
C ALA A 456 -16.29 5.59 15.45
N LEU A 457 -16.77 5.88 14.23
CA LEU A 457 -17.02 4.87 13.19
C LEU A 457 -15.74 4.14 12.81
N PHE A 458 -14.63 4.87 12.68
CA PHE A 458 -13.33 4.30 12.41
C PHE A 458 -12.84 3.41 13.57
N ALA A 459 -13.00 3.84 14.82
CA ALA A 459 -12.70 3.01 15.99
C ALA A 459 -13.54 1.73 16.02
N ALA A 460 -14.84 1.81 15.67
CA ALA A 460 -15.71 0.65 15.56
C ALA A 460 -15.27 -0.30 14.43
N TYR A 461 -14.80 0.24 13.31
CA TYR A 461 -14.22 -0.53 12.21
C TYR A 461 -12.94 -1.26 12.61
N CYS A 462 -12.02 -0.61 13.35
CA CYS A 462 -10.85 -1.27 13.93
C CYS A 462 -11.25 -2.38 14.93
N LEU A 463 -12.31 -2.15 15.71
CA LEU A 463 -12.83 -3.15 16.65
C LEU A 463 -13.50 -4.34 15.94
N HIS A 464 -14.13 -4.11 14.79
CA HIS A 464 -14.61 -5.18 13.91
C HIS A 464 -13.45 -5.98 13.32
N GLY A 465 -12.38 -5.31 12.88
CA GLY A 465 -11.14 -5.98 12.49
C GLY A 465 -10.53 -6.82 13.61
N TRP A 466 -10.62 -6.33 14.85
CA TRP A 466 -10.17 -7.05 16.04
C TRP A 466 -10.94 -8.36 16.28
N THR A 467 -12.15 -8.57 15.76
CA THR A 467 -12.86 -9.85 15.89
C THR A 467 -12.36 -10.92 14.91
N GLY A 468 -11.39 -10.61 14.04
CA GLY A 468 -10.88 -11.52 13.03
C GLY A 468 -11.59 -11.41 11.68
N ALA A 469 -12.53 -10.46 11.54
CA ALA A 469 -13.12 -10.16 10.24
C ALA A 469 -12.04 -9.70 9.24
N ARG A 470 -12.28 -9.95 7.95
CA ARG A 470 -11.45 -9.38 6.88
C ARG A 470 -11.67 -7.88 6.88
N LEU A 471 -10.59 -7.11 7.02
CA LEU A 471 -10.64 -5.67 6.78
C LEU A 471 -10.39 -5.42 5.30
N ASP A 472 -10.70 -4.21 4.86
CA ASP A 472 -10.37 -3.75 3.54
C ASP A 472 -8.85 -3.81 3.32
N ASN A 473 -8.49 -3.92 2.05
CA ASN A 473 -7.14 -3.97 1.53
C ASN A 473 -6.18 -2.95 2.17
N VAL A 474 -6.66 -1.71 2.35
CA VAL A 474 -5.89 -0.60 2.95
C VAL A 474 -5.52 -0.88 4.41
N MET A 475 -6.45 -1.37 5.23
CA MET A 475 -6.14 -1.63 6.64
C MET A 475 -5.33 -2.90 6.85
N THR A 476 -5.56 -3.91 6.01
CA THR A 476 -4.76 -5.14 6.07
C THR A 476 -3.28 -4.85 5.77
N ALA A 477 -2.97 -3.87 4.92
CA ALA A 477 -1.59 -3.43 4.65
C ALA A 477 -0.93 -2.66 5.81
N ILE A 478 -1.71 -1.95 6.63
CA ILE A 478 -1.18 -1.16 7.74
C ILE A 478 -0.90 -2.04 8.96
N VAL A 479 -1.76 -3.02 9.21
CA VAL A 479 -1.75 -3.89 10.39
C VAL A 479 -0.66 -4.96 10.27
N PRO A 480 0.04 -5.32 11.36
CA PRO A 480 1.03 -6.40 11.33
C PRO A 480 0.44 -7.71 10.77
N ASN A 481 1.24 -8.38 9.94
CA ASN A 481 0.90 -9.59 9.21
C ASN A 481 0.91 -10.87 10.06
N TYR A 482 1.15 -10.76 11.37
CA TYR A 482 1.16 -11.89 12.30
C TYR A 482 0.07 -11.73 13.37
N SER A 483 -0.62 -12.84 13.67
CA SER A 483 -1.73 -12.92 14.63
C SER A 483 -1.44 -14.01 15.67
N PHE A 484 -1.84 -13.79 16.93
CA PHE A 484 -1.80 -14.85 17.95
C PHE A 484 -3.15 -15.51 18.18
N ARG A 485 -4.23 -15.00 17.58
CA ARG A 485 -5.51 -15.69 17.62
C ARG A 485 -5.44 -16.91 16.72
N ARG A 486 -5.61 -18.08 17.35
CA ARG A 486 -5.88 -19.34 16.65
C ARG A 486 -7.25 -19.18 16.02
N ASP A 487 -7.32 -19.06 14.69
CA ASP A 487 -8.60 -19.10 13.99
C ASP A 487 -9.33 -20.37 14.43
N GLY A 488 -10.53 -20.20 14.98
CA GLY A 488 -11.38 -21.30 15.46
C GLY A 488 -11.97 -22.16 14.33
N GLY A 489 -11.48 -22.00 13.10
CA GLY A 489 -11.73 -22.90 11.99
C GLY A 489 -10.49 -23.73 11.73
N GLU A 490 -10.65 -25.05 11.70
CA GLU A 490 -9.58 -26.00 11.36
C GLU A 490 -8.89 -25.64 10.05
N ARG A 491 -7.75 -24.99 10.16
CA ARG A 491 -6.52 -25.31 9.44
C ARG A 491 -5.41 -24.70 10.26
N ALA A 492 -4.74 -25.55 11.03
CA ALA A 492 -3.42 -25.22 11.54
C ALA A 492 -2.53 -25.00 10.31
N VAL A 493 -2.46 -23.74 9.83
CA VAL A 493 -1.37 -23.32 8.97
C VAL A 493 -0.13 -23.61 9.78
N ALA A 494 0.61 -24.64 9.37
CA ALA A 494 1.89 -24.95 9.94
C ALA A 494 2.67 -23.63 9.97
N ARG A 495 3.12 -23.22 11.16
CA ARG A 495 3.99 -22.06 11.30
C ARG A 495 5.09 -22.27 10.25
N HIS A 496 5.22 -21.34 9.30
CA HIS A 496 6.46 -21.23 8.56
C HIS A 496 7.47 -20.69 9.58
N GLU A 497 7.93 -21.59 10.44
CA GLU A 497 8.94 -21.30 11.44
C GLU A 497 10.25 -21.21 10.68
N ILE A 498 10.80 -20.00 10.60
CA ILE A 498 12.13 -19.81 10.04
C ILE A 498 13.09 -20.57 10.97
N VAL A 499 13.52 -21.74 10.53
CA VAL A 499 14.35 -22.65 11.34
C VAL A 499 15.75 -22.07 11.52
N VAL A 500 16.25 -21.35 10.50
CA VAL A 500 17.60 -20.76 10.48
C VAL A 500 17.58 -19.51 9.56
N ASP A 501 17.98 -18.34 10.08
CA ASP A 501 18.10 -17.07 9.32
C ASP A 501 19.39 -16.97 8.46
N ASP A 502 20.25 -17.99 8.50
CA ASP A 502 21.48 -18.09 7.72
C ASP A 502 21.34 -19.18 6.65
N TYR A 503 21.33 -18.74 5.38
CA TYR A 503 21.23 -19.63 4.22
C TYR A 503 22.31 -20.72 4.20
N GLN A 504 23.56 -20.39 4.55
CA GLN A 504 24.65 -21.36 4.51
C GLN A 504 24.52 -22.42 5.60
N ALA A 505 24.11 -22.00 6.80
CA ALA A 505 23.83 -22.93 7.90
C ALA A 505 22.59 -23.79 7.62
N ALA A 506 21.54 -23.22 7.03
CA ALA A 506 20.35 -23.94 6.59
C ALA A 506 20.67 -25.00 5.53
N LEU A 507 21.49 -24.63 4.54
CA LEU A 507 21.94 -25.52 3.47
C LEU A 507 22.80 -26.67 4.00
N ALA A 508 23.71 -26.39 4.94
CA ALA A 508 24.56 -27.41 5.57
C ALA A 508 23.73 -28.42 6.39
N SER A 509 22.77 -27.93 7.19
CA SER A 509 21.86 -28.76 7.97
C SER A 509 20.94 -29.61 7.07
N ALA A 510 20.40 -29.01 6.00
CA ALA A 510 19.54 -29.71 5.06
C ALA A 510 20.29 -30.80 4.28
N ARG A 511 21.55 -30.55 3.89
CA ARG A 511 22.43 -31.56 3.29
C ARG A 511 22.74 -32.70 4.26
N ALA A 512 23.02 -32.39 5.53
CA ALA A 512 23.29 -33.41 6.54
C ALA A 512 22.07 -34.30 6.84
N GLN A 513 20.86 -33.76 6.72
CA GLN A 513 19.60 -34.46 6.98
C GLN A 513 18.93 -35.02 5.70
N GLY A 514 19.52 -34.81 4.52
CA GLY A 514 18.94 -35.24 3.24
C GLY A 514 17.60 -34.55 2.90
N ARG A 515 17.36 -33.32 3.35
CA ARG A 515 16.12 -32.58 3.13
C ARG A 515 16.32 -31.44 2.12
N LYS A 516 15.24 -31.02 1.45
CA LYS A 516 15.24 -29.83 0.57
C LYS A 516 15.13 -28.57 1.43
N VAL A 517 15.79 -27.47 1.01
CA VAL A 517 15.68 -26.15 1.64
C VAL A 517 14.60 -25.36 0.91
N LEU A 518 13.60 -24.85 1.64
CA LEU A 518 12.69 -23.83 1.14
C LEU A 518 13.28 -22.47 1.50
N VAL A 519 13.67 -21.67 0.50
CA VAL A 519 14.14 -20.31 0.71
C VAL A 519 12.94 -19.38 0.60
N ASN A 520 12.59 -18.72 1.70
CA ASN A 520 11.54 -17.71 1.70
C ASN A 520 12.14 -16.35 1.33
N PHE A 521 11.73 -15.79 0.19
CA PHE A 521 12.19 -14.48 -0.31
C PHE A 521 11.39 -13.29 0.25
N THR A 522 10.43 -13.52 1.15
CA THR A 522 9.80 -12.42 1.89
C THR A 522 10.85 -11.84 2.86
N GLY A 523 11.66 -10.90 2.38
CA GLY A 523 12.61 -10.18 3.20
C GLY A 523 11.90 -9.45 4.34
N TYR A 524 12.67 -9.15 5.40
CA TYR A 524 12.24 -8.18 6.41
C TYR A 524 11.98 -6.84 5.70
N THR A 525 10.76 -6.31 5.85
CA THR A 525 10.38 -4.96 5.39
C THR A 525 10.39 -3.97 6.56
#